data_AF-A0A2M9P2Y4-F1
#
_entry.id   AF-A0A2M9P2Y4-F1
#
_cell.length_a   1.000
_cell.length_b   1.000
_cell.length_c   1.000
_cell.angle_alpha   90.00
_cell.angle_beta   90.00
_cell.angle_gamma   90.00
#
_symmetry.space_group_name_H-M   'P 1'
#
loop_
_entity.id
_entity.type
_entity.pdbx_description
1 polymer ?
#
loop_
_entity_poly.entity_id
_entity_poly.type
_entity_poly.pdbx_seq_one_letter_code
_entity_poly.pdbx_strand_id
1 'polypeptide(L)'
;MSNAQLEKQELLEITRTLLSQRSFTDLLLQLRQILQRLQLADQVTLVLFDPDSERVSFYGLDAHRRPVNYQDETLLANGPVSRLRQSPL
;
A
#
# COMPACT_ATOMS: atom_id res chain seq x y z
N MET A 1 -9.35 -31.09 6.90
CA MET A 1 -8.33 -30.01 6.87
C MET A 1 -8.61 -29.10 8.05
N SER A 2 -7.64 -28.78 8.89
CA SER A 2 -7.86 -27.86 10.01
C SER A 2 -7.98 -26.42 9.51
N ASN A 3 -8.78 -25.58 10.18
CA ASN A 3 -8.95 -24.16 9.79
C ASN A 3 -7.61 -23.41 9.71
N ALA A 4 -6.69 -23.69 10.62
CA ALA A 4 -5.36 -23.09 10.62
C ALA A 4 -4.54 -23.40 9.34
N GLN A 5 -4.77 -24.56 8.72
CA GLN A 5 -4.07 -24.94 7.49
C GLN A 5 -4.65 -24.24 6.26
N LEU A 6 -5.96 -23.97 6.26
CA LEU A 6 -6.64 -23.15 5.25
C LEU A 6 -6.21 -21.69 5.33
N GLU A 7 -6.21 -21.11 6.54
CA GLU A 7 -5.74 -19.72 6.77
C GLU A 7 -4.30 -19.50 6.30
N LYS A 8 -3.41 -20.46 6.58
CA LYS A 8 -2.01 -20.41 6.11
C LYS A 8 -1.91 -20.50 4.59
N GLN A 9 -2.73 -21.32 3.94
CA GLN A 9 -2.76 -21.43 2.48
C GLN A 9 -3.26 -20.13 1.85
N GLU A 10 -4.33 -19.55 2.38
CA GLU A 10 -4.87 -18.27 1.91
C GLU A 10 -3.86 -17.13 2.04
N LEU A 11 -3.16 -17.04 3.18
CA LEU A 11 -2.11 -16.03 3.38
C LEU A 11 -0.95 -16.20 2.39
N LEU A 12 -0.56 -17.43 2.09
CA LEU A 12 0.50 -17.72 1.12
C LEU A 12 0.08 -17.31 -0.30
N GLU A 13 -1.17 -17.56 -0.68
CA GLU A 13 -1.72 -17.16 -1.97
C GLU A 13 -1.81 -15.63 -2.11
N ILE A 14 -2.27 -14.94 -1.06
CA ILE A 14 -2.25 -13.48 -0.97
C ILE A 14 -0.82 -12.97 -1.16
N THR A 15 0.14 -13.53 -0.44
CA THR A 15 1.55 -13.12 -0.51
C THR A 15 2.11 -13.30 -1.92
N ARG A 16 1.87 -14.44 -2.57
CA ARG A 16 2.29 -14.70 -3.96
C ARG A 16 1.66 -13.73 -4.94
N THR A 17 0.37 -13.43 -4.75
CA THR A 17 -0.35 -12.47 -5.60
C THR A 17 0.29 -11.09 -5.48
N LEU A 18 0.55 -10.60 -4.27
CA LEU A 18 1.18 -9.30 -4.04
C LEU A 18 2.62 -9.24 -4.59
N LEU A 19 3.43 -10.28 -4.40
CA LEU A 19 4.82 -10.32 -4.87
C LEU A 19 4.97 -10.46 -6.39
N SER A 20 3.93 -10.90 -7.10
CA SER A 20 3.99 -11.06 -8.56
C SER A 20 3.73 -9.76 -9.34
N GLN A 21 3.38 -8.67 -8.66
CA GLN A 21 3.05 -7.40 -9.29
C GLN A 21 4.30 -6.65 -9.78
N ARG A 22 4.22 -6.04 -10.97
CA ARG A 22 5.35 -5.37 -11.63
C ARG A 22 5.41 -3.86 -11.39
N SER A 23 4.37 -3.29 -10.79
CA SER A 23 4.29 -1.87 -10.45
C SER A 23 3.59 -1.66 -9.11
N PHE A 24 3.89 -0.56 -8.42
CA PHE A 24 3.18 -0.19 -7.19
C PHE A 24 1.69 0.07 -7.42
N THR A 25 1.32 0.51 -8.62
CA THR A 25 -0.06 0.67 -9.03
C THR A 25 -0.81 -0.67 -9.05
N ASP A 26 -0.25 -1.68 -9.72
CA ASP A 26 -0.87 -3.01 -9.80
C ASP A 26 -0.92 -3.68 -8.42
N LEU A 27 0.13 -3.48 -7.61
CA LEU A 27 0.17 -3.89 -6.22
C LEU A 27 -0.99 -3.30 -5.41
N LEU A 28 -1.22 -1.98 -5.50
CA LEU A 28 -2.29 -1.31 -4.77
C LEU A 28 -3.67 -1.77 -5.25
N LEU A 29 -3.86 -2.00 -6.54
CA LEU A 29 -5.11 -2.52 -7.09
C LEU A 29 -5.44 -3.92 -6.54
N GLN A 30 -4.45 -4.82 -6.54
CA GLN A 30 -4.61 -6.18 -6.00
C GLN A 30 -4.82 -6.15 -4.48
N LEU A 31 -4.00 -5.41 -3.75
CA LEU A 31 -4.11 -5.29 -2.31
C LEU A 31 -5.48 -4.75 -1.89
N ARG A 32 -6.00 -3.73 -2.59
CA ARG A 32 -7.34 -3.21 -2.31
C ARG A 32 -8.43 -4.27 -2.51
N GLN A 33 -8.38 -5.05 -3.59
CA GLN A 33 -9.37 -6.10 -3.83
C GLN A 33 -9.36 -7.13 -2.70
N ILE A 34 -8.18 -7.48 -2.19
CA ILE A 34 -8.02 -8.39 -1.05
C ILE A 34 -8.59 -7.77 0.23
N LEU A 35 -8.25 -6.51 0.54
CA LEU A 35 -8.73 -5.81 1.73
C LEU A 35 -10.25 -5.62 1.73
N GLN A 36 -10.85 -5.33 0.57
CA GLN A 36 -12.30 -5.22 0.41
C GLN A 36 -12.99 -6.57 0.61
N ARG A 37 -12.45 -7.65 0.04
CA ARG A 37 -12.98 -9.02 0.25
C ARG A 37 -12.96 -9.41 1.73
N LEU A 38 -11.93 -8.99 2.45
CA LEU A 38 -11.76 -9.24 3.88
C LEU A 38 -12.47 -8.20 4.78
N GLN A 39 -13.12 -7.19 4.19
CA GLN A 39 -13.81 -6.10 4.90
C GLN A 39 -12.89 -5.33 5.88
N LEU A 40 -11.60 -5.22 5.55
CA LEU A 40 -10.59 -4.56 6.41
C LEU A 40 -10.44 -3.07 6.11
N ALA A 41 -10.53 -2.69 4.83
CA ALA A 41 -10.42 -1.30 4.39
C ALA A 41 -11.02 -1.10 2.99
N ASP A 42 -11.56 0.09 2.75
CA ASP A 42 -12.10 0.47 1.44
C ASP A 42 -11.04 0.98 0.47
N GLN A 43 -9.99 1.61 1.01
CA GLN A 43 -8.92 2.28 0.27
C GLN A 43 -7.56 1.91 0.83
N VAL A 44 -6.57 1.92 -0.06
CA VAL A 44 -5.17 1.69 0.29
C VAL A 44 -4.29 2.64 -0.50
N THR A 45 -3.27 3.14 0.20
CA THR A 45 -2.29 4.09 -0.32
C THR A 45 -0.93 3.66 0.19
N LEU A 46 0.09 3.80 -0.67
CA LEU A 46 1.48 3.56 -0.32
C LEU A 46 2.21 4.90 -0.21
N VAL A 47 2.86 5.10 0.93
CA VAL A 47 3.76 6.23 1.20
C VAL A 47 5.15 5.66 1.42
N LEU A 48 6.10 6.08 0.59
CA LEU A 48 7.50 5.65 0.69
C LEU A 48 8.36 6.82 1.17
N PHE A 49 9.07 6.60 2.27
CA PHE A 49 10.04 7.55 2.80
C PHE A 49 11.43 7.19 2.29
N ASP A 50 12.11 8.16 1.70
CA ASP A 50 13.53 8.02 1.39
C ASP A 50 14.34 8.15 2.70
N PRO A 51 15.19 7.17 3.06
CA PRO A 51 16.00 7.23 4.27
C PRO A 51 17.10 8.30 4.19
N ASP A 52 17.58 8.63 3.00
CA ASP A 52 18.75 9.48 2.77
C ASP A 52 18.37 10.93 2.40
N SER A 53 17.07 11.21 2.28
CA SER A 53 16.57 12.54 1.94
C SER A 53 15.26 12.91 2.64
N GLU A 54 14.82 14.16 2.48
CA GLU A 54 13.48 14.59 2.88
C GLU A 54 12.45 14.29 1.77
N ARG A 55 12.64 13.23 0.98
CA ARG A 55 11.72 12.92 -0.11
C ARG A 55 10.69 11.90 0.33
N VAL A 56 9.46 12.12 -0.12
CA VAL A 56 8.36 11.18 0.08
C VAL A 56 7.70 10.93 -1.26
N SER A 57 7.50 9.66 -1.60
CA SER A 57 6.70 9.26 -2.77
C SER A 57 5.33 8.76 -2.32
N PHE A 58 4.29 9.18 -3.03
CA PHE A 58 2.91 8.76 -2.80
C PHE A 58 2.39 8.01 -4.01
N TYR A 59 1.80 6.85 -3.75
CA TYR A 59 1.07 6.04 -4.73
C TYR A 59 -0.31 5.73 -4.17
N GLY A 60 -1.36 6.08 -4.90
CA GLY A 60 -2.73 5.85 -4.51
C GLY A 60 -3.65 5.62 -5.70
N LEU A 61 -4.94 5.51 -5.42
CA LEU A 61 -6.00 5.39 -6.42
C LEU A 61 -7.03 6.50 -6.19
N ASP A 62 -7.50 7.14 -7.27
CA ASP A 62 -8.61 8.08 -7.18
C ASP A 62 -9.97 7.35 -7.06
N ALA A 63 -11.05 8.13 -6.95
CA ALA A 63 -12.42 7.61 -6.90
C ALA A 63 -12.81 6.78 -8.15
N HIS A 64 -12.18 7.05 -9.29
CA HIS A 64 -12.36 6.32 -10.55
C HIS A 64 -11.39 5.14 -10.71
N ARG A 65 -10.64 4.80 -9.65
CA ARG A 65 -9.65 3.71 -9.61
C ARG A 65 -8.48 3.95 -10.55
N ARG A 66 -8.21 5.20 -10.90
CA ARG A 66 -7.05 5.57 -11.69
C ARG A 66 -5.85 5.79 -10.76
N PRO A 67 -4.64 5.42 -11.22
CA PRO A 67 -3.44 5.62 -10.42
C PRO A 67 -3.20 7.11 -10.19
N VAL A 68 -2.92 7.46 -8.95
CA VAL A 68 -2.53 8.81 -8.54
C VAL A 68 -1.15 8.70 -7.93
N ASN A 69 -0.16 9.23 -8.65
CA ASN A 69 1.23 9.20 -8.22
C ASN A 69 1.69 10.64 -8.01
N TYR A 70 2.05 10.97 -6.78
CA TYR A 70 2.66 12.26 -6.45
C TYR A 70 4.10 12.01 -6.04
N GLN A 71 5.02 12.61 -6.80
CA GLN A 71 6.44 12.56 -6.55
C GLN A 71 6.99 13.93 -6.17
N ASP A 72 6.18 14.95 -5.97
CA ASP A 72 6.73 16.28 -5.65
C ASP A 72 7.23 16.31 -4.19
N GLU A 73 8.55 16.30 -4.06
CA GLU A 73 9.26 15.54 -3.03
C GLU A 73 9.33 16.28 -1.68
N THR A 74 9.31 17.62 -1.72
CA THR A 74 9.43 18.48 -0.52
C THR A 74 8.09 18.88 0.06
N LEU A 75 7.04 18.98 -0.75
CA LEU A 75 5.71 19.39 -0.29
C LEU A 75 5.06 18.32 0.60
N LEU A 76 5.22 17.04 0.24
CA LEU A 76 4.74 15.92 1.05
C LEU A 76 5.53 15.78 2.35
N ALA A 77 6.84 16.01 2.30
CA ALA A 77 7.72 15.83 3.45
C ALA A 77 7.59 16.89 4.54
N ASN A 78 7.14 18.10 4.20
CA ASN A 78 6.87 19.16 5.15
C ASN A 78 5.39 19.20 5.63
N GLY A 79 4.52 18.42 4.99
CA GLY A 79 3.10 18.35 5.28
C GLY A 79 2.74 17.37 6.42
N PRO A 80 1.45 16.99 6.56
CA PRO A 80 0.98 16.06 7.58
C PRO A 80 1.67 14.69 7.58
N VAL A 81 2.23 14.29 6.43
CA VAL A 81 2.96 13.03 6.22
C VAL A 81 4.28 13.01 6.99
N SER A 82 4.89 14.18 7.25
CA SER A 82 6.09 14.33 8.10
C SER A 82 5.93 13.68 9.48
N ARG A 83 4.71 13.71 10.04
CA ARG A 83 4.41 13.14 11.36
C ARG A 83 4.56 11.61 11.40
N LEU A 84 4.33 10.94 10.27
CA LEU A 84 4.51 9.49 10.16
C LEU A 84 5.98 9.08 10.24
N ARG A 85 6.94 9.97 9.92
CA ARG A 85 8.37 9.70 10.13
C ARG A 85 8.75 9.74 11.61
N GLN A 86 8.14 10.65 12.36
CA GLN A 86 8.50 10.91 13.76
C GLN A 86 7.83 9.92 14.73
N SER A 87 6.73 9.30 14.30
CA SER A 87 6.04 8.26 15.07
C SER A 87 5.97 6.98 14.24
N PRO A 88 7.01 6.13 14.26
CA PRO A 88 6.90 4.79 13.72
C PRO A 88 5.75 4.06 14.45
N LEU A 89 4.87 3.43 13.69
CA LEU A 89 3.82 2.54 14.20
C LEU A 89 4.41 1.37 14.99
#